data_AF-A0A9R1H8G0-F1
#
_entry.id   AF-A0A9R1H8G0-F1
#
_cell.length_a   1.000
_cell.length_b   1.000
_cell.length_c   1.000
_cell.angle_alpha   90.00
_cell.angle_beta   90.00
_cell.angle_gamma   90.00
#
_symmetry.space_group_name_H-M   'P 1'
#
loop_
_entity.id
_entity.type
_entity.pdbx_description
1 polymer ?
#
loop_
_entity_poly.entity_id
_entity_poly.type
_entity_poly.pdbx_seq_one_letter_code
_entity_poly.pdbx_strand_id
1 'polypeptide(L)'
;MRPNIITEAGVSTRLNQWWGSTPFITSGVTIICAAIYLVCLLVGYDSYAEICFLPSAVASHFQVYRFYTSVLFHGSLLHVLFNMLTFVPLGTELERIMGSVRLLFLMFLLATTNAIFHLIVAFLVDYNPLYHVSYLVDECSIGFSGVIFSMIVIETSLSGVQYRSVFGLFNVPAKWYAWILLILFQFLASNVSLLGHLSGILSGFAYTYGLFNYLLPGPSFYSSIEGLSMLSVCVRRPGFILCTGGTTYGQLPTHSNMSTPPSALINANFLRNISSWMPSRRTSTVQTSTNQEQEDPRFPGRGRTLASTETEPTAREANANLHARLLDNSTPSDLLTNSQHTAANAVRADATVTADQTDTFDEELKKLVAMGFERTQAEVALAAADGDPNVAIEILMSQQD
;
A
#
# COMPACT_ATOMS: atom_id res chain seq x y z
N MET A 1 34.79 -26.74 -20.91
CA MET A 1 33.80 -26.04 -20.08
C MET A 1 32.75 -27.05 -19.66
N ARG A 2 32.56 -27.29 -18.35
CA ARG A 2 31.44 -28.14 -17.89
C ARG A 2 30.16 -27.34 -18.08
N PRO A 3 29.10 -27.92 -18.67
CA PRO A 3 27.83 -27.22 -18.78
C PRO A 3 27.28 -26.99 -17.36
N ASN A 4 26.94 -25.74 -17.04
CA ASN A 4 26.16 -25.41 -15.85
C ASN A 4 24.77 -26.02 -16.06
N ILE A 5 24.56 -27.23 -15.56
CA ILE A 5 23.21 -27.80 -15.42
C ILE A 5 22.55 -27.03 -14.28
N ILE A 6 21.74 -26.03 -14.65
CA ILE A 6 20.80 -25.40 -13.72
C ILE A 6 19.80 -26.52 -13.38
N THR A 7 20.02 -27.18 -12.25
CA THR A 7 19.08 -28.17 -11.73
C THR A 7 17.87 -27.37 -11.25
N GLU A 8 16.78 -27.44 -12.01
CA GLU A 8 15.51 -26.86 -11.58
C GLU A 8 15.14 -27.43 -10.20
N ALA A 9 14.83 -26.55 -9.25
CA ALA A 9 14.38 -26.97 -7.93
C ALA A 9 13.16 -27.91 -8.07
N GLY A 10 13.23 -29.07 -7.41
CA GLY A 10 12.14 -30.04 -7.41
C GLY A 10 10.84 -29.45 -6.85
N VAL A 11 9.70 -30.06 -7.21
CA VAL A 11 8.36 -29.59 -6.82
C VAL A 11 8.22 -29.43 -5.30
N SER A 12 8.76 -30.37 -4.52
CA SER A 12 8.78 -30.30 -3.06
C SER A 12 9.56 -29.09 -2.55
N THR A 13 10.71 -28.79 -3.14
CA THR A 13 11.53 -27.62 -2.80
C THR A 13 10.78 -26.32 -3.10
N ARG A 14 10.15 -26.22 -4.28
CA ARG A 14 9.35 -25.04 -4.67
C ARG A 14 8.16 -24.83 -3.73
N LEU A 15 7.47 -25.92 -3.37
CA LEU A 15 6.31 -25.86 -2.48
C LEU A 15 6.72 -25.48 -1.05
N ASN A 16 7.82 -26.04 -0.55
CA ASN A 16 8.37 -25.67 0.75
C ASN A 16 8.84 -24.21 0.79
N GLN A 17 9.47 -23.73 -0.29
CA GLN A 17 9.88 -22.33 -0.40
C GLN A 17 8.68 -21.38 -0.48
N TRP A 18 7.67 -21.73 -1.28
CA TRP A 18 6.42 -20.96 -1.40
C TRP A 18 5.70 -20.88 -0.05
N TRP A 19 5.51 -22.02 0.63
CA TRP A 19 4.89 -22.06 1.94
C TRP A 19 5.71 -21.30 2.99
N GLY A 20 7.03 -21.47 3.00
CA GLY A 20 7.94 -20.74 3.89
C GLY A 20 7.95 -19.23 3.67
N SER A 21 7.55 -18.77 2.48
CA SER A 21 7.39 -17.34 2.17
C SER A 21 6.02 -16.76 2.57
N THR A 22 5.03 -17.62 2.87
CA THR A 22 3.67 -17.19 3.18
C THR A 22 3.63 -16.57 4.59
N PRO A 23 3.11 -15.33 4.74
CA PRO A 23 3.03 -14.65 6.02
C PRO A 23 2.13 -15.36 7.06
N PHE A 24 2.26 -14.96 8.32
CA PHE A 24 1.73 -15.68 9.48
C PHE A 24 0.19 -15.74 9.50
N ILE A 25 -0.52 -14.63 9.26
CA ILE A 25 -1.98 -14.61 9.33
C ILE A 25 -2.59 -15.34 8.13
N THR A 26 -2.04 -15.12 6.95
CA THR A 26 -2.46 -15.79 5.72
C THR A 26 -2.31 -17.31 5.85
N SER A 27 -1.13 -17.80 6.26
CA SER A 27 -0.93 -19.23 6.48
C SER A 27 -1.83 -19.78 7.60
N GLY A 28 -2.02 -19.03 8.68
CA GLY A 28 -2.90 -19.40 9.79
C GLY A 28 -4.35 -19.60 9.37
N VAL A 29 -4.93 -18.66 8.63
CA VAL A 29 -6.31 -18.77 8.11
C VAL A 29 -6.43 -19.97 7.16
N THR A 30 -5.44 -20.17 6.27
CA THR A 30 -5.43 -21.32 5.37
C THR A 30 -5.41 -22.65 6.12
N ILE A 31 -4.56 -22.78 7.15
CA ILE A 31 -4.51 -23.97 8.00
C ILE A 31 -5.85 -24.19 8.72
N ILE A 32 -6.44 -23.13 9.30
CA ILE A 32 -7.69 -23.23 10.04
C ILE A 32 -8.83 -23.71 9.13
N CYS A 33 -9.02 -23.09 7.96
CA CYS A 33 -10.05 -23.49 7.01
C CYS A 33 -9.85 -24.94 6.52
N ALA A 34 -8.61 -25.33 6.22
CA ALA A 34 -8.29 -26.69 5.79
C ALA A 34 -8.53 -27.72 6.92
N ALA A 35 -8.16 -27.38 8.17
CA ALA A 35 -8.36 -28.24 9.33
C ALA A 35 -9.84 -28.41 9.66
N ILE A 36 -10.63 -27.34 9.65
CA ILE A 36 -12.08 -27.40 9.86
C ILE A 36 -12.72 -28.29 8.81
N TYR A 37 -12.38 -28.11 7.52
CA TYR A 37 -12.90 -28.95 6.45
C TYR A 37 -12.52 -30.43 6.65
N LEU A 38 -11.27 -30.72 7.00
CA LEU A 38 -10.81 -32.09 7.26
C LEU A 38 -11.56 -32.73 8.44
N VAL A 39 -11.77 -32.00 9.53
CA VAL A 39 -12.54 -32.48 10.68
C VAL A 39 -13.99 -32.76 10.28
N CYS A 40 -14.64 -31.86 9.53
CA CYS A 40 -16.00 -32.08 9.02
C CYS A 40 -16.08 -33.35 8.16
N LEU A 41 -15.10 -33.55 7.28
CA LEU A 41 -15.02 -34.72 6.41
C LEU A 41 -14.83 -36.03 7.21
N LEU A 42 -13.99 -36.02 8.24
CA LEU A 42 -13.71 -37.21 9.06
C LEU A 42 -14.86 -37.56 10.02
N VAL A 43 -15.60 -36.56 10.49
CA VAL A 43 -16.76 -36.75 11.39
C VAL A 43 -18.04 -37.08 10.63
N GLY A 44 -18.11 -36.78 9.32
CA GLY A 44 -19.36 -36.88 8.54
C GLY A 44 -20.31 -35.73 8.85
N TYR A 45 -19.77 -34.53 9.06
CA TYR A 45 -20.57 -33.33 9.33
C TYR A 45 -21.17 -32.79 8.01
N ASP A 46 -22.40 -33.21 7.71
CA ASP A 46 -23.06 -32.90 6.43
C ASP A 46 -24.13 -31.80 6.52
N SER A 47 -24.49 -31.36 7.74
CA SER A 47 -25.53 -30.34 7.96
C SER A 47 -24.95 -28.99 8.40
N TYR A 48 -24.94 -28.02 7.50
CA TYR A 48 -24.42 -26.66 7.77
C TYR A 48 -25.47 -25.70 8.34
N ALA A 49 -26.70 -26.15 8.60
CA ALA A 49 -27.83 -25.30 8.96
C ALA A 49 -27.60 -24.44 10.23
N GLU A 50 -26.79 -24.91 11.17
CA GLU A 50 -26.50 -24.20 12.43
C GLU A 50 -25.40 -23.13 12.30
N ILE A 51 -24.56 -23.24 11.27
CA ILE A 51 -23.33 -22.45 11.13
C ILE A 51 -23.29 -21.56 9.89
N CYS A 52 -24.09 -21.89 8.87
CA CYS A 52 -24.12 -21.11 7.64
C CYS A 52 -24.73 -19.73 7.85
N PHE A 53 -24.40 -18.83 6.93
CA PHE A 53 -25.03 -17.53 6.89
C PHE A 53 -26.45 -17.70 6.35
N LEU A 54 -27.42 -17.34 7.18
CA LEU A 54 -28.85 -17.45 6.89
C LEU A 54 -29.51 -16.14 7.31
N PRO A 55 -29.87 -15.24 6.37
CA PRO A 55 -30.41 -13.92 6.69
C PRO A 55 -31.62 -13.96 7.62
N SER A 56 -32.54 -14.91 7.41
CA SER A 56 -33.74 -15.07 8.23
C SER A 56 -33.41 -15.39 9.70
N ALA A 57 -32.49 -16.32 9.96
CA ALA A 57 -32.06 -16.65 11.32
C ALA A 57 -31.24 -15.55 12.00
N VAL A 58 -30.44 -14.80 11.24
CA VAL A 58 -29.73 -13.63 11.77
C VAL A 58 -30.74 -12.56 12.19
N ALA A 59 -31.75 -12.26 11.37
CA ALA A 59 -32.73 -11.22 11.66
C ALA A 59 -33.71 -11.60 12.77
N SER A 60 -34.20 -12.85 12.77
CA SER A 60 -35.23 -13.31 13.72
C SER A 60 -34.67 -13.75 15.07
N HIS A 61 -33.49 -14.36 15.10
CA HIS A 61 -32.90 -14.96 16.31
C HIS A 61 -31.59 -14.29 16.75
N PHE A 62 -31.17 -13.21 16.08
CA PHE A 62 -29.94 -12.46 16.40
C PHE A 62 -28.68 -13.35 16.44
N GLN A 63 -28.61 -14.34 15.54
CA GLN A 63 -27.50 -15.31 15.47
C GLN A 63 -26.28 -14.71 14.74
N VAL A 64 -25.71 -13.63 15.28
CA VAL A 64 -24.61 -12.86 14.67
C VAL A 64 -23.31 -13.68 14.52
N TYR A 65 -23.13 -14.74 15.32
CA TYR A 65 -21.99 -15.65 15.18
C TYR A 65 -21.87 -16.24 13.76
N ARG A 66 -23.00 -16.35 13.04
CA ARG A 66 -23.08 -16.81 11.65
C ARG A 66 -22.30 -15.94 10.66
N PHE A 67 -21.95 -14.71 11.04
CA PHE A 67 -21.11 -13.84 10.21
C PHE A 67 -19.70 -14.40 10.06
N TYR A 68 -19.21 -15.05 11.12
CA TYR A 68 -17.83 -15.53 11.19
C TYR A 68 -17.74 -17.04 10.99
N THR A 69 -18.70 -17.82 11.52
CA THR A 69 -18.69 -19.27 11.31
C THR A 69 -18.87 -19.62 9.84
N SER A 70 -19.79 -18.97 9.13
CA SER A 70 -20.02 -19.22 7.70
C SER A 70 -18.77 -19.03 6.84
N VAL A 71 -17.90 -18.08 7.20
CA VAL A 71 -16.66 -17.75 6.50
C VAL A 71 -15.59 -18.84 6.64
N LEU A 72 -15.61 -19.61 7.72
CA LEU A 72 -14.60 -20.66 8.01
C LEU A 72 -14.96 -22.03 7.42
N PHE A 73 -16.26 -22.32 7.27
CA PHE A 73 -16.74 -23.63 6.79
C PHE A 73 -16.91 -23.65 5.26
N HIS A 74 -16.71 -24.83 4.68
CA HIS A 74 -16.75 -25.05 3.24
C HIS A 74 -17.49 -26.36 2.92
N GLY A 75 -18.39 -26.32 1.95
CA GLY A 75 -19.26 -27.46 1.63
C GLY A 75 -18.64 -28.55 0.75
N SER A 76 -17.45 -28.33 0.18
CA SER A 76 -16.79 -29.32 -0.68
C SER A 76 -15.28 -29.10 -0.77
N LEU A 77 -14.54 -30.15 -1.18
CA LEU A 77 -13.09 -30.13 -1.32
C LEU A 77 -12.64 -29.09 -2.36
N LEU A 78 -13.31 -29.04 -3.50
CA LEU A 78 -12.99 -28.06 -4.55
C LEU A 78 -13.27 -26.63 -4.07
N HIS A 79 -14.32 -26.43 -3.27
CA HIS A 79 -14.66 -25.11 -2.74
C HIS A 79 -13.57 -24.59 -1.79
N VAL A 80 -13.12 -25.39 -0.82
CA VAL A 80 -12.01 -24.97 0.06
C VAL A 80 -10.70 -24.83 -0.70
N LEU A 81 -10.42 -25.72 -1.66
CA LEU A 81 -9.20 -25.67 -2.46
C LEU A 81 -9.10 -24.38 -3.28
N PHE A 82 -10.15 -24.02 -4.02
CA PHE A 82 -10.13 -22.80 -4.83
C PHE A 82 -10.13 -21.53 -3.98
N ASN A 83 -10.88 -21.50 -2.87
CA ASN A 83 -10.83 -20.37 -1.95
C ASN A 83 -9.41 -20.17 -1.41
N MET A 84 -8.74 -21.22 -0.96
CA MET A 84 -7.38 -21.10 -0.42
C MET A 84 -6.34 -20.80 -1.51
N LEU A 85 -6.50 -21.35 -2.72
CA LEU A 85 -5.63 -21.06 -3.86
C LEU A 85 -5.71 -19.58 -4.27
N THR A 86 -6.89 -18.96 -4.17
CA THR A 86 -7.06 -17.52 -4.43
C THR A 86 -6.64 -16.67 -3.23
N PHE A 87 -6.96 -17.10 -2.01
CA PHE A 87 -6.67 -16.36 -0.79
C PHE A 87 -5.17 -16.27 -0.49
N VAL A 88 -4.40 -17.36 -0.61
CA VAL A 88 -2.98 -17.34 -0.20
C VAL A 88 -2.17 -16.25 -0.93
N PRO A 89 -2.17 -16.12 -2.27
CA PRO A 89 -1.42 -15.06 -2.93
C PRO A 89 -1.93 -13.66 -2.56
N LEU A 90 -3.25 -13.48 -2.52
CA LEU A 90 -3.90 -12.20 -2.23
C LEU A 90 -3.67 -11.72 -0.78
N GLY A 91 -3.85 -12.64 0.17
CA GLY A 91 -3.59 -12.42 1.59
C GLY A 91 -2.11 -12.16 1.84
N THR A 92 -1.23 -12.90 1.17
CA THR A 92 0.22 -12.69 1.28
C THR A 92 0.63 -11.29 0.85
N GLU A 93 0.08 -10.78 -0.26
CA GLU A 93 0.34 -9.43 -0.74
C GLU A 93 -0.20 -8.38 0.23
N LEU A 94 -1.47 -8.50 0.63
CA LEU A 94 -2.10 -7.55 1.54
C LEU A 94 -1.47 -7.57 2.95
N GLU A 95 -1.02 -8.73 3.45
CA GLU A 95 -0.34 -8.84 4.74
C GLU A 95 1.00 -8.12 4.73
N ARG A 96 1.72 -8.19 3.60
CA ARG A 96 2.99 -7.46 3.42
C ARG A 96 2.78 -5.95 3.33
N ILE A 97 1.69 -5.52 2.70
CA ILE A 97 1.35 -4.09 2.58
C ILE A 97 0.88 -3.51 3.92
N MET A 98 0.04 -4.24 4.67
CA MET A 98 -0.67 -3.69 5.82
C MET A 98 -0.12 -4.12 7.18
N GLY A 99 0.62 -5.22 7.24
CA GLY A 99 1.01 -5.91 8.47
C GLY A 99 -0.02 -6.95 8.92
N SER A 100 0.44 -7.91 9.72
CA SER A 100 -0.32 -9.09 10.15
C SER A 100 -1.57 -8.73 10.96
N VAL A 101 -1.43 -7.93 12.02
CA VAL A 101 -2.56 -7.59 12.91
C VAL A 101 -3.62 -6.78 12.17
N ARG A 102 -3.19 -5.83 11.33
CA ARG A 102 -4.10 -5.01 10.53
C ARG A 102 -4.84 -5.83 9.49
N LEU A 103 -4.19 -6.78 8.81
CA LEU A 103 -4.87 -7.68 7.89
C LEU A 103 -5.91 -8.54 8.62
N LEU A 104 -5.58 -9.07 9.80
CA LEU A 104 -6.52 -9.85 10.60
C LEU A 104 -7.76 -9.04 10.96
N PHE A 105 -7.57 -7.80 11.44
CA PHE A 105 -8.68 -6.89 11.72
C PHE A 105 -9.51 -6.59 10.46
N LEU A 106 -8.84 -6.35 9.33
CA LEU A 106 -9.49 -6.11 8.05
C LEU A 106 -10.36 -7.31 7.65
N MET A 107 -9.87 -8.56 7.79
CA MET A 107 -10.69 -9.74 7.46
C MET A 107 -11.95 -9.85 8.33
N PHE A 108 -11.87 -9.53 9.62
CA PHE A 108 -13.05 -9.47 10.48
C PHE A 108 -14.03 -8.36 10.08
N LEU A 109 -13.50 -7.18 9.74
CA LEU A 109 -14.30 -6.07 9.23
C LEU A 109 -15.02 -6.48 7.95
N LEU A 110 -14.29 -7.06 6.98
CA LEU A 110 -14.84 -7.49 5.69
C LEU A 110 -15.87 -8.62 5.84
N ALA A 111 -15.65 -9.59 6.74
CA ALA A 111 -16.65 -10.61 7.04
C ALA A 111 -17.94 -9.98 7.58
N THR A 112 -17.81 -9.02 8.49
CA THR A 112 -18.94 -8.31 9.10
C THR A 112 -19.70 -7.48 8.08
N THR A 113 -19.00 -6.66 7.30
CA THR A 113 -19.62 -5.77 6.31
C THR A 113 -20.22 -6.54 5.14
N ASN A 114 -19.58 -7.64 4.73
CA ASN A 114 -20.14 -8.55 3.74
C ASN A 114 -21.46 -9.17 4.23
N ALA A 115 -21.50 -9.66 5.46
CA ALA A 115 -22.73 -10.19 6.07
C ALA A 115 -23.84 -9.12 6.16
N ILE A 116 -23.49 -7.87 6.51
CA ILE A 116 -24.44 -6.75 6.55
C ILE A 116 -24.99 -6.43 5.15
N PHE A 117 -24.12 -6.32 4.13
CA PHE A 117 -24.57 -6.08 2.75
C PHE A 117 -25.45 -7.21 2.23
N HIS A 118 -25.07 -8.46 2.52
CA HIS A 118 -25.87 -9.63 2.15
C HIS A 118 -27.25 -9.57 2.81
N LEU A 119 -27.32 -9.30 4.12
CA LEU A 119 -28.58 -9.13 4.85
C LEU A 119 -29.45 -8.04 4.22
N ILE A 120 -28.88 -6.85 3.98
CA ILE A 120 -29.60 -5.70 3.41
C ILE A 120 -30.16 -6.07 2.04
N VAL A 121 -29.34 -6.62 1.14
CA VAL A 121 -29.79 -6.95 -0.22
C VAL A 121 -30.83 -8.06 -0.19
N ALA A 122 -30.66 -9.11 0.63
CA ALA A 122 -31.64 -10.18 0.76
C ALA A 122 -33.02 -9.66 1.17
N PHE A 123 -33.09 -8.82 2.21
CA PHE A 123 -34.37 -8.26 2.66
C PHE A 123 -34.91 -7.19 1.70
N LEU A 124 -34.08 -6.38 1.06
CA LEU A 124 -34.55 -5.42 0.05
C LEU A 124 -35.24 -6.12 -1.12
N VAL A 125 -34.76 -7.29 -1.53
CA VAL A 125 -35.38 -8.09 -2.58
C VAL A 125 -36.63 -8.80 -2.07
N ASP A 126 -36.62 -9.35 -0.85
CA ASP A 126 -37.80 -10.01 -0.27
C ASP A 126 -38.99 -9.04 -0.06
N TYR A 127 -38.72 -7.83 0.45
CA TYR A 127 -39.73 -6.78 0.65
C TYR A 127 -40.07 -6.00 -0.62
N ASN A 128 -39.56 -6.38 -1.80
CA ASN A 128 -39.86 -5.68 -3.04
C ASN A 128 -41.33 -5.91 -3.46
N PRO A 129 -42.17 -4.86 -3.54
CA PRO A 129 -43.60 -5.00 -3.85
C PRO A 129 -43.90 -5.47 -5.28
N LEU A 130 -42.90 -5.49 -6.18
CA LEU A 130 -43.07 -5.91 -7.57
C LEU A 130 -42.77 -7.39 -7.78
N TYR A 131 -41.74 -7.91 -7.11
CA TYR A 131 -41.26 -9.29 -7.24
C TYR A 131 -40.68 -9.77 -5.91
N HIS A 132 -41.47 -10.54 -5.17
CA HIS A 132 -41.04 -11.16 -3.92
C HIS A 132 -40.15 -12.37 -4.22
N VAL A 133 -38.93 -12.38 -3.69
CA VAL A 133 -37.97 -13.48 -3.86
C VAL A 133 -37.53 -13.99 -2.49
N SER A 134 -38.44 -14.67 -1.79
CA SER A 134 -38.23 -15.10 -0.41
C SER A 134 -37.18 -16.20 -0.24
N TYR A 135 -36.73 -16.86 -1.31
CA TYR A 135 -35.66 -17.86 -1.18
C TYR A 135 -34.32 -17.23 -0.75
N LEU A 136 -34.07 -15.94 -1.05
CA LEU A 136 -32.79 -15.29 -0.74
C LEU A 136 -32.56 -15.09 0.75
N VAL A 137 -33.63 -14.93 1.54
CA VAL A 137 -33.52 -14.79 3.00
C VAL A 137 -33.32 -16.13 3.70
N ASP A 138 -33.69 -17.22 3.04
CA ASP A 138 -33.56 -18.59 3.53
C ASP A 138 -32.42 -19.38 2.84
N GLU A 139 -31.61 -18.72 2.02
CA GLU A 139 -30.45 -19.30 1.37
C GLU A 139 -29.30 -19.44 2.39
N CYS A 140 -28.87 -20.68 2.61
CA CYS A 140 -27.75 -21.02 3.47
C CYS A 140 -26.43 -20.85 2.70
N SER A 141 -25.63 -19.85 3.07
CA SER A 141 -24.36 -19.52 2.41
C SER A 141 -23.16 -19.79 3.32
N ILE A 142 -22.12 -20.40 2.77
CA ILE A 142 -20.85 -20.70 3.45
C ILE A 142 -19.66 -20.45 2.52
N GLY A 143 -18.49 -20.22 3.10
CA GLY A 143 -17.23 -20.08 2.40
C GLY A 143 -16.55 -18.74 2.64
N PHE A 144 -15.22 -18.77 2.53
CA PHE A 144 -14.37 -17.59 2.66
C PHE A 144 -14.44 -16.64 1.44
N SER A 145 -15.12 -17.07 0.37
CA SER A 145 -15.14 -16.41 -0.93
C SER A 145 -15.65 -14.97 -0.91
N GLY A 146 -16.64 -14.64 -0.08
CA GLY A 146 -17.11 -13.26 0.04
C GLY A 146 -16.03 -12.29 0.57
N VAL A 147 -15.20 -12.74 1.52
CA VAL A 147 -14.04 -11.99 2.00
C VAL A 147 -12.97 -11.89 0.90
N ILE A 148 -12.74 -12.97 0.15
CA ILE A 148 -11.83 -12.96 -1.01
C ILE A 148 -12.26 -11.92 -2.04
N PHE A 149 -13.54 -11.86 -2.42
CA PHE A 149 -14.04 -10.87 -3.36
C PHE A 149 -13.82 -9.43 -2.86
N SER A 150 -14.00 -9.18 -1.56
CA SER A 150 -13.63 -7.89 -0.96
C SER A 150 -12.12 -7.61 -1.10
N MET A 151 -11.28 -8.58 -0.75
CA MET A 151 -9.83 -8.45 -0.85
C MET A 151 -9.36 -8.24 -2.30
N ILE A 152 -10.00 -8.87 -3.29
CA ILE A 152 -9.69 -8.68 -4.72
C ILE A 152 -9.91 -7.22 -5.12
N VAL A 153 -11.03 -6.63 -4.72
CA VAL A 153 -11.32 -5.21 -4.99
C VAL A 153 -10.29 -4.31 -4.32
N ILE A 154 -9.96 -4.59 -3.06
CA ILE A 154 -9.01 -3.79 -2.28
C ILE A 154 -7.62 -3.86 -2.91
N GLU A 155 -7.07 -5.05 -3.12
CA GLU A 155 -5.74 -5.21 -3.69
C GLU A 155 -5.69 -4.66 -5.12
N THR A 156 -6.72 -4.86 -5.95
CA THR A 156 -6.79 -4.23 -7.29
C THR A 156 -6.75 -2.70 -7.22
N SER A 157 -7.35 -2.10 -6.21
CA SER A 157 -7.28 -0.64 -6.01
C SER A 157 -5.90 -0.16 -5.54
N LEU A 158 -5.21 -0.96 -4.73
CA LEU A 158 -3.90 -0.62 -4.18
C LEU A 158 -2.78 -0.82 -5.20
N SER A 159 -2.91 -1.81 -6.08
CA SER A 159 -1.88 -2.16 -7.07
C SER A 159 -1.77 -1.16 -8.22
N GLY A 160 -2.77 -0.28 -8.43
CA GLY A 160 -2.74 0.76 -9.47
C GLY A 160 -2.71 0.26 -10.92
N VAL A 161 -2.81 -1.06 -11.11
CA VAL A 161 -2.71 -1.71 -12.42
C VAL A 161 -3.92 -1.40 -13.29
N GLN A 162 -3.69 -1.20 -14.59
CA GLN A 162 -4.78 -0.92 -15.54
C GLN A 162 -5.47 -2.19 -16.06
N TYR A 163 -4.73 -3.30 -16.12
CA TYR A 163 -5.19 -4.58 -16.61
C TYR A 163 -4.75 -5.71 -15.69
N ARG A 164 -5.57 -6.76 -15.59
CA ARG A 164 -5.25 -7.98 -14.85
C ARG A 164 -5.56 -9.21 -15.69
N SER A 165 -4.73 -10.24 -15.51
CA SER A 165 -4.96 -11.52 -16.18
C SER A 165 -5.98 -12.37 -15.41
N VAL A 166 -6.92 -12.97 -16.13
CA VAL A 166 -7.81 -14.00 -15.61
C VAL A 166 -7.17 -15.36 -15.86
N PHE A 167 -6.64 -15.98 -14.80
CA PHE A 167 -5.98 -17.29 -14.84
C PHE A 167 -4.82 -17.43 -15.85
N GLY A 168 -4.17 -16.33 -16.26
CA GLY A 168 -3.11 -16.35 -17.27
C GLY A 168 -3.60 -16.45 -18.72
N LEU A 169 -4.92 -16.50 -18.95
CA LEU A 169 -5.51 -16.77 -20.26
C LEU A 169 -5.73 -15.50 -21.09
N PHE A 170 -6.29 -14.45 -20.46
CA PHE A 170 -6.59 -13.18 -21.12
C PHE A 170 -6.56 -12.03 -20.10
N ASN A 171 -6.31 -10.82 -20.59
CA ASN A 171 -6.24 -9.61 -19.78
C ASN A 171 -7.55 -8.84 -19.85
N VAL A 172 -8.01 -8.36 -18.69
CA VAL A 172 -9.22 -7.55 -18.56
C VAL A 172 -8.89 -6.25 -17.84
N PRO A 173 -9.59 -5.13 -18.14
CA PRO A 173 -9.40 -3.90 -17.38
C PRO A 173 -9.66 -4.12 -15.89
N ALA A 174 -8.80 -3.58 -15.03
CA ALA A 174 -8.84 -3.79 -13.58
C ALA A 174 -10.22 -3.47 -12.95
N LYS A 175 -10.89 -2.42 -13.44
CA LYS A 175 -12.25 -2.03 -13.05
C LYS A 175 -13.33 -3.11 -13.26
N TRP A 176 -13.13 -3.99 -14.24
CA TRP A 176 -14.07 -5.08 -14.57
C TRP A 176 -13.66 -6.41 -13.96
N TYR A 177 -12.45 -6.52 -13.40
CA TYR A 177 -11.87 -7.79 -12.96
C TYR A 177 -12.76 -8.54 -11.96
N ALA A 178 -13.20 -7.87 -10.88
CA ALA A 178 -14.06 -8.49 -9.87
C ALA A 178 -15.42 -8.95 -10.43
N TRP A 179 -16.01 -8.17 -11.35
CA TRP A 179 -17.28 -8.50 -11.99
C TRP A 179 -17.18 -9.67 -12.96
N ILE A 180 -16.08 -9.74 -13.71
CA ILE A 180 -15.82 -10.87 -14.62
C ILE A 180 -15.57 -12.14 -13.80
N LEU A 181 -14.82 -12.05 -12.71
CA LEU A 181 -14.64 -13.18 -11.78
C LEU A 181 -15.95 -13.62 -11.13
N LEU A 182 -16.84 -12.69 -10.77
CA LEU A 182 -18.17 -13.01 -10.24
C LEU A 182 -18.96 -13.88 -11.22
N ILE A 183 -19.05 -13.44 -12.48
CA ILE A 183 -19.77 -14.17 -13.53
C ILE A 183 -19.11 -15.54 -13.77
N LEU A 184 -17.79 -15.57 -13.88
CA LEU A 184 -17.03 -16.79 -14.13
C LEU A 184 -17.23 -17.83 -13.03
N PHE A 185 -17.07 -17.45 -11.76
CA PHE A 185 -17.26 -18.37 -10.64
C PHE A 185 -18.72 -18.77 -10.45
N GLN A 186 -19.69 -17.93 -10.83
CA GLN A 186 -21.09 -18.36 -10.82
C GLN A 186 -21.35 -19.47 -11.83
N PHE A 187 -20.71 -19.44 -12.99
CA PHE A 187 -20.81 -20.53 -13.98
C PHE A 187 -20.06 -21.79 -13.53
N LEU A 188 -18.86 -21.65 -12.96
CA LEU A 188 -18.05 -22.79 -12.52
C LEU A 188 -18.62 -23.49 -11.27
N ALA A 189 -19.22 -22.72 -10.36
CA ALA A 189 -19.69 -23.18 -9.07
C ALA A 189 -21.10 -22.64 -8.80
N SER A 190 -22.07 -23.10 -9.59
CA SER A 190 -23.47 -22.64 -9.55
C SER A 190 -24.17 -22.84 -8.20
N ASN A 191 -23.66 -23.74 -7.36
CA ASN A 191 -24.18 -24.01 -6.01
C ASN A 191 -23.63 -23.04 -4.94
N VAL A 192 -22.76 -22.09 -5.30
CA VAL A 192 -22.23 -21.08 -4.39
C VAL A 192 -23.07 -19.81 -4.48
N SER A 193 -23.22 -19.13 -3.35
CA SER A 193 -24.07 -17.95 -3.23
C SER A 193 -23.55 -16.76 -4.03
N LEU A 194 -24.23 -16.45 -5.14
CA LEU A 194 -23.99 -15.25 -5.94
C LEU A 194 -24.07 -13.98 -5.07
N LEU A 195 -25.06 -13.95 -4.19
CA LEU A 195 -25.33 -12.81 -3.33
C LEU A 195 -24.20 -12.60 -2.31
N GLY A 196 -23.63 -13.69 -1.79
CA GLY A 196 -22.44 -13.63 -0.93
C GLY A 196 -21.21 -13.05 -1.64
N HIS A 197 -20.98 -13.42 -2.90
CA HIS A 197 -19.87 -12.86 -3.69
C HIS A 197 -20.11 -11.38 -4.05
N LEU A 198 -21.33 -11.04 -4.48
CA LEU A 198 -21.73 -9.66 -4.79
C LEU A 198 -21.55 -8.75 -3.58
N SER A 199 -22.01 -9.20 -2.41
CA SER A 199 -21.87 -8.48 -1.14
C SER A 199 -20.40 -8.30 -0.76
N GLY A 200 -19.54 -9.27 -1.10
CA GLY A 200 -18.09 -9.16 -0.99
C GLY A 200 -17.51 -8.04 -1.85
N ILE A 201 -17.93 -7.94 -3.11
CA ILE A 201 -17.51 -6.86 -4.02
C ILE A 201 -17.95 -5.49 -3.48
N LEU A 202 -19.21 -5.36 -3.03
CA LEU A 202 -19.74 -4.13 -2.44
C LEU A 202 -18.96 -3.72 -1.18
N SER A 203 -18.67 -4.69 -0.31
CA SER A 203 -17.85 -4.50 0.89
C SER A 203 -16.43 -4.03 0.55
N GLY A 204 -15.80 -4.60 -0.48
CA GLY A 204 -14.50 -4.16 -0.99
C GLY A 204 -14.54 -2.71 -1.46
N PHE A 205 -15.52 -2.33 -2.29
CA PHE A 205 -15.67 -0.95 -2.75
C PHE A 205 -15.93 0.03 -1.60
N ALA A 206 -16.78 -0.35 -0.65
CA ALA A 206 -17.05 0.46 0.53
C ALA A 206 -15.76 0.74 1.34
N TYR A 207 -14.88 -0.25 1.48
CA TYR A 207 -13.56 -0.06 2.07
C TYR A 207 -12.70 0.90 1.22
N THR A 208 -12.59 0.69 -0.09
CA THR A 208 -11.73 1.51 -0.96
C THR A 208 -12.16 2.98 -1.04
N TYR A 209 -13.46 3.25 -0.96
CA TYR A 209 -14.00 4.61 -0.90
C TYR A 209 -13.94 5.24 0.50
N GLY A 210 -13.39 4.53 1.49
CA GLY A 210 -13.18 5.06 2.83
C GLY A 210 -14.43 5.10 3.72
N LEU A 211 -15.50 4.36 3.37
CA LEU A 211 -16.72 4.31 4.18
C LEU A 211 -16.46 3.79 5.61
N PHE A 212 -15.43 2.94 5.75
CA PHE A 212 -15.05 2.32 7.03
C PHE A 212 -13.90 3.03 7.74
N ASN A 213 -13.47 4.23 7.29
CA ASN A 213 -12.35 4.94 7.90
C ASN A 213 -12.52 5.20 9.41
N TYR A 214 -13.76 5.42 9.87
CA TYR A 214 -14.07 5.60 11.29
C TYR A 214 -13.97 4.30 12.10
N LEU A 215 -14.13 3.14 11.44
CA LEU A 215 -14.06 1.83 12.07
C LEU A 215 -12.63 1.29 12.13
N LEU A 216 -11.73 1.82 11.29
CA LEU A 216 -10.33 1.40 11.22
C LEU A 216 -9.53 2.11 12.32
N PRO A 217 -8.96 1.37 13.29
CA PRO A 217 -8.09 1.96 14.29
C PRO A 217 -6.81 2.55 13.69
N GLY A 218 -6.22 3.52 14.38
CA GLY A 218 -4.94 4.11 13.99
C GLY A 218 -3.76 3.15 14.24
N PRO A 219 -2.56 3.48 13.70
CA PRO A 219 -1.35 2.65 13.85
C PRO A 219 -0.97 2.33 15.30
N SER A 220 -1.21 3.25 16.23
CA SER A 220 -0.93 3.06 17.66
C SER A 220 -1.74 1.94 18.30
N PHE A 221 -2.97 1.71 17.84
CA PHE A 221 -3.81 0.61 18.31
C PHE A 221 -3.20 -0.74 17.94
N TYR A 222 -2.79 -0.90 16.67
CA TYR A 222 -2.15 -2.13 16.21
C TYR A 222 -0.82 -2.38 16.92
N SER A 223 0.01 -1.34 17.06
CA SER A 223 1.26 -1.42 17.82
C SER A 223 1.03 -1.82 19.29
N SER A 224 -0.06 -1.35 19.91
CA SER A 224 -0.43 -1.74 21.27
C SER A 224 -0.80 -3.22 21.37
N ILE A 225 -1.51 -3.76 20.37
CA ILE A 225 -1.84 -5.20 20.29
C ILE A 225 -0.58 -6.04 20.08
N GLU A 226 0.32 -5.59 19.20
CA GLU A 226 1.61 -6.24 18.93
C GLU A 226 2.50 -6.27 20.20
N GLY A 227 2.37 -5.27 21.07
CA GLY A 227 3.09 -5.20 22.35
C GLY A 227 2.54 -6.09 23.47
N LEU A 228 1.38 -6.76 23.30
CA LEU A 228 0.80 -7.60 24.34
C LEU A 228 1.66 -8.84 24.60
N SER A 229 1.93 -9.14 25.87
CA SER A 229 2.74 -10.31 26.28
C SER A 229 2.16 -11.64 25.78
N MET A 230 0.82 -11.73 25.71
CA MET A 230 0.11 -12.89 25.14
C MET A 230 0.39 -13.10 23.66
N LEU A 231 0.63 -12.02 22.90
CA LEU A 231 0.92 -12.10 21.47
C LEU A 231 2.42 -12.25 21.19
N SER A 232 3.28 -12.13 22.20
CA SER A 232 4.74 -12.21 22.03
C SER A 232 5.21 -13.50 21.35
N VAL A 233 4.53 -14.62 21.58
CA VAL A 233 4.82 -15.91 20.92
C VAL A 233 4.50 -15.82 19.42
N CYS A 234 3.38 -15.21 19.05
CA CYS A 234 2.96 -15.04 17.66
C CYS A 234 3.85 -14.03 16.93
N VAL A 235 4.17 -12.90 17.56
CA VAL A 235 5.03 -11.85 16.97
C VAL A 235 6.45 -12.36 16.72
N ARG A 236 6.94 -13.30 17.51
CA ARG A 236 8.26 -13.94 17.33
C ARG A 236 8.28 -15.02 16.25
N ARG A 237 7.13 -15.42 15.69
CA ARG A 237 7.09 -16.44 14.64
C ARG A 237 7.66 -15.89 13.33
N PRO A 238 8.38 -16.72 12.55
CA PRO A 238 8.76 -16.33 11.21
C PRO A 238 7.50 -16.07 10.37
N GLY A 239 7.52 -14.98 9.59
CA GLY A 239 6.39 -14.57 8.74
C GLY A 239 5.39 -13.63 9.40
N PHE A 240 5.52 -13.33 10.70
CA PHE A 240 4.74 -12.24 11.32
C PHE A 240 5.29 -10.88 10.86
N ILE A 241 4.42 -10.00 10.37
CA ILE A 241 4.77 -8.70 9.82
C ILE A 241 4.21 -7.62 10.75
N LEU A 242 5.11 -6.87 11.40
CA LEU A 242 4.74 -5.75 12.26
C LEU A 242 4.14 -4.61 11.44
N CYS A 243 3.06 -4.02 11.94
CA CYS A 243 2.49 -2.80 11.38
C CYS A 243 3.43 -1.58 11.48
N THR A 244 4.46 -1.66 12.32
CA THR A 244 5.36 -0.54 12.65
C THR A 244 6.51 -0.35 11.64
N GLY A 245 6.70 -1.28 10.68
CA GLY A 245 7.85 -1.28 9.76
C GLY A 245 7.56 -0.96 8.29
N GLY A 246 6.30 -0.73 7.91
CA GLY A 246 5.90 -0.42 6.54
C GLY A 246 5.70 1.08 6.35
N THR A 247 6.33 1.63 5.32
CA THR A 247 6.11 2.95 4.72
C THR A 247 4.66 3.45 4.79
N THR A 248 4.53 4.78 4.80
CA THR A 248 3.33 5.61 4.90
C THR A 248 2.29 5.42 3.76
N TYR A 249 2.05 4.21 3.26
CA TYR A 249 0.96 3.89 2.34
C TYR A 249 -0.42 3.85 3.04
N GLY A 250 -0.49 4.28 4.30
CA GLY A 250 -1.72 4.36 5.10
C GLY A 250 -2.60 5.59 4.80
N GLN A 251 -2.18 6.52 3.94
CA GLN A 251 -3.10 7.53 3.41
C GLN A 251 -3.79 6.98 2.18
N LEU A 252 -5.09 6.68 2.32
CA LEU A 252 -5.95 6.29 1.20
C LEU A 252 -5.84 7.35 0.08
N PRO A 253 -5.85 6.94 -1.21
CA PRO A 253 -6.01 7.89 -2.30
C PRO A 253 -7.41 8.50 -2.19
N THR A 254 -7.47 9.73 -1.70
CA THR A 254 -8.66 10.56 -1.79
C THR A 254 -8.74 11.01 -3.24
N HIS A 255 -9.69 10.47 -4.01
CA HIS A 255 -10.01 11.01 -5.34
C HIS A 255 -10.62 12.41 -5.19
N SER A 256 -9.78 13.43 -5.05
CA SER A 256 -10.17 14.83 -5.28
C SER A 256 -9.61 15.27 -6.63
N ASN A 257 -10.26 14.84 -7.71
CA ASN A 257 -10.07 15.51 -9.01
C ASN A 257 -10.82 16.84 -8.97
N MET A 258 -10.06 17.92 -8.78
CA MET A 258 -10.47 19.25 -9.21
C MET A 258 -10.50 19.28 -10.75
N SER A 259 -11.40 20.07 -11.32
CA SER A 259 -11.59 20.42 -12.74
C SER A 259 -12.29 19.41 -13.66
N THR A 260 -13.61 19.25 -13.51
CA THR A 260 -14.57 19.20 -14.64
C THR A 260 -15.98 19.50 -14.12
N PRO A 261 -16.78 20.40 -14.71
CA PRO A 261 -18.13 20.65 -14.23
C PRO A 261 -19.04 19.46 -14.60
N PRO A 262 -19.83 18.90 -13.67
CA PRO A 262 -20.73 17.81 -13.99
C PRO A 262 -22.00 18.35 -14.63
N SER A 263 -22.27 17.90 -15.85
CA SER A 263 -23.61 17.86 -16.40
C SER A 263 -24.52 17.02 -15.48
N ALA A 264 -25.72 17.54 -15.28
CA ALA A 264 -26.74 17.12 -14.33
C ALA A 264 -27.02 15.60 -14.31
N LEU A 265 -27.14 15.05 -13.09
CA LEU A 265 -28.27 14.26 -12.58
C LEU A 265 -27.84 13.48 -11.33
N ILE A 266 -27.76 14.15 -10.17
CA ILE A 266 -28.01 13.63 -8.81
C ILE A 266 -28.18 14.86 -7.91
N ASN A 267 -29.26 14.88 -7.14
CA ASN A 267 -29.74 16.04 -6.38
C ASN A 267 -28.76 16.45 -5.26
N ALA A 268 -27.97 17.50 -5.49
CA ALA A 268 -26.94 18.06 -4.59
C ALA A 268 -27.47 18.58 -3.23
N ASN A 269 -28.79 18.60 -3.03
CA ASN A 269 -29.42 19.07 -1.80
C ASN A 269 -29.43 18.03 -0.68
N PHE A 270 -29.36 16.73 -0.99
CA PHE A 270 -29.35 15.68 0.03
C PHE A 270 -28.02 15.62 0.79
N LEU A 271 -26.90 15.73 0.06
CA LEU A 271 -25.54 15.68 0.64
C LEU A 271 -25.18 16.93 1.46
N ARG A 272 -25.73 18.11 1.12
CA ARG A 272 -25.53 19.35 1.90
C ARG A 272 -26.25 19.32 3.25
N ASN A 273 -27.32 18.56 3.39
CA ASN A 273 -28.09 18.52 4.63
C ASN A 273 -27.48 17.59 5.68
N ILE A 274 -26.56 16.71 5.27
CA ILE A 274 -25.82 15.81 6.17
C ILE A 274 -24.52 16.49 6.65
N SER A 275 -23.99 17.47 5.90
CA SER A 275 -22.79 18.22 6.31
C SER A 275 -23.05 19.29 7.37
N SER A 276 -24.31 19.66 7.62
CA SER A 276 -24.69 20.57 8.71
C SER A 276 -24.74 19.91 10.09
N TRP A 277 -24.67 18.57 10.13
CA TRP A 277 -24.70 17.77 11.37
C TRP A 277 -23.31 17.28 11.81
N MET A 278 -22.25 17.73 11.14
CA MET A 278 -20.86 17.47 11.52
C MET A 278 -20.26 18.68 12.27
N PRO A 279 -19.79 18.52 13.52
CA PRO A 279 -18.96 19.53 14.17
C PRO A 279 -17.60 19.60 13.46
N SER A 280 -17.34 20.70 12.76
CA SER A 280 -16.00 21.02 12.25
C SER A 280 -15.02 21.14 13.41
N ARG A 281 -14.06 20.21 13.50
CA ARG A 281 -12.89 20.38 14.36
C ARG A 281 -12.06 21.54 13.78
N ARG A 282 -12.26 22.75 14.31
CA ARG A 282 -11.38 23.90 14.08
C ARG A 282 -9.97 23.53 14.54
N THR A 283 -9.09 23.20 13.61
CA THR A 283 -7.66 23.41 13.79
C THR A 283 -7.38 24.88 13.51
N SER A 284 -6.97 25.61 14.55
CA SER A 284 -6.60 27.02 14.48
C SER A 284 -5.49 27.24 13.45
N THR A 285 -5.85 27.81 12.30
CA THR A 285 -4.89 28.44 11.39
C THR A 285 -4.45 29.76 12.02
N VAL A 286 -3.21 29.79 12.51
CA VAL A 286 -2.53 31.03 12.88
C VAL A 286 -2.25 31.82 11.60
N GLN A 287 -2.90 32.97 11.47
CA GLN A 287 -2.44 34.07 10.62
C GLN A 287 -1.12 34.59 11.18
N THR A 288 -0.11 34.75 10.33
CA THR A 288 0.98 35.68 10.65
C THR A 288 1.48 36.35 9.40
N SER A 289 1.04 37.60 9.24
CA SER A 289 1.75 38.66 8.55
C SER A 289 2.86 39.17 9.48
N THR A 290 4.09 39.27 8.97
CA THR A 290 5.21 40.17 9.34
C THR A 290 5.49 40.52 10.82
N ASN A 291 6.75 40.24 11.21
CA ASN A 291 7.58 40.88 12.23
C ASN A 291 7.16 40.76 13.71
N GLN A 292 7.82 39.86 14.46
CA GLN A 292 8.45 40.16 15.76
C GLN A 292 9.18 38.92 16.33
N GLU A 293 10.30 39.19 17.01
CA GLU A 293 11.19 38.24 17.71
C GLU A 293 10.46 37.48 18.84
N GLN A 294 10.55 36.14 18.89
CA GLN A 294 10.64 35.37 20.15
C GLN A 294 10.73 33.85 19.94
N GLU A 295 11.77 33.28 20.57
CA GLU A 295 11.97 31.93 21.14
C GLU A 295 11.14 30.71 20.62
N ASP A 296 11.86 29.73 20.04
CA ASP A 296 11.36 28.44 19.54
C ASP A 296 11.32 27.38 20.68
N PRO A 297 10.16 26.79 21.02
CA PRO A 297 10.06 25.74 22.04
C PRO A 297 10.01 24.36 21.37
N ARG A 298 11.17 23.80 21.00
CA ARG A 298 11.23 22.49 20.33
C ARG A 298 12.22 21.47 20.87
N PHE A 299 12.60 21.56 22.15
CA PHE A 299 13.32 20.49 22.88
C PHE A 299 13.09 20.60 24.40
N PRO A 300 12.20 19.80 25.03
CA PRO A 300 12.19 19.66 26.48
C PRO A 300 13.20 18.57 26.86
N GLY A 301 14.49 18.87 26.71
CA GLY A 301 15.58 17.94 26.99
C GLY A 301 16.89 18.69 27.14
N ARG A 302 17.34 18.87 28.38
CA ARG A 302 18.57 19.60 28.72
C ARG A 302 19.78 18.69 28.45
N GLY A 303 20.33 18.75 27.24
CA GLY A 303 21.60 18.11 26.89
C GLY A 303 22.73 18.76 27.70
N ARG A 304 23.32 17.98 28.61
CA ARG A 304 24.42 18.41 29.49
C ARG A 304 25.74 18.08 28.80
N THR A 305 26.50 19.09 28.42
CA THR A 305 27.89 18.93 27.96
C THR A 305 28.77 18.54 29.15
N LEU A 306 29.54 17.46 29.02
CA LEU A 306 30.56 17.07 29.98
C LEU A 306 31.80 17.95 29.77
N ALA A 307 31.82 19.08 30.46
CA ALA A 307 33.06 19.82 30.74
C ALA A 307 33.37 19.66 32.23
N SER A 308 34.52 19.06 32.52
CA SER A 308 35.11 18.93 33.85
C SER A 308 35.63 20.29 34.33
N THR A 309 35.21 20.70 35.52
CA THR A 309 35.67 21.95 36.17
C THR A 309 36.87 21.67 37.07
N GLU A 310 37.92 22.46 36.84
CA GLU A 310 38.91 23.03 37.77
C GLU A 310 39.72 22.17 38.74
N THR A 311 41.05 22.27 38.62
CA THR A 311 41.86 22.95 39.65
C THR A 311 43.21 23.44 39.08
N GLU A 312 43.54 24.71 39.37
CA GLU A 312 44.85 25.40 39.23
C GLU A 312 46.05 24.60 39.82
N PRO A 313 47.36 24.91 39.58
CA PRO A 313 47.93 26.28 39.60
C PRO A 313 49.22 26.59 38.75
N THR A 314 49.62 27.87 38.82
CA THR A 314 51.00 28.41 38.84
C THR A 314 51.86 28.56 37.57
N ALA A 315 52.45 29.76 37.51
CA ALA A 315 53.43 30.27 36.57
C ALA A 315 54.80 29.55 36.58
N ARG A 316 55.43 29.44 35.41
CA ARG A 316 56.85 29.76 35.16
C ARG A 316 57.27 29.54 33.69
N GLU A 317 57.97 30.53 33.16
CA GLU A 317 59.14 30.48 32.25
C GLU A 317 59.27 29.36 31.20
N ALA A 318 59.39 29.71 29.92
CA ALA A 318 60.67 29.68 29.18
C ALA A 318 60.52 30.01 27.67
N ASN A 319 61.53 30.71 27.17
CA ASN A 319 61.79 31.20 25.81
C ASN A 319 61.89 30.14 24.69
N ALA A 320 61.72 30.61 23.45
CA ALA A 320 62.75 30.66 22.37
C ALA A 320 62.15 30.28 20.99
N ASN A 321 62.02 31.24 20.05
CA ASN A 321 62.93 31.52 18.91
C ASN A 321 62.68 30.57 17.71
N LEU A 322 62.73 30.91 16.42
CA LEU A 322 63.18 32.05 15.62
C LEU A 322 62.86 31.71 14.13
N HIS A 323 62.58 32.72 13.27
CA HIS A 323 63.01 32.87 11.85
C HIS A 323 62.68 31.75 10.80
N ALA A 324 62.59 31.96 9.48
CA ALA A 324 62.68 33.10 8.57
C ALA A 324 62.20 32.66 7.15
N ARG A 325 61.64 33.63 6.39
CA ARG A 325 61.77 33.99 4.95
C ARG A 325 62.19 32.97 3.86
N LEU A 326 61.59 33.17 2.65
CA LEU A 326 62.09 33.09 1.24
C LEU A 326 60.94 32.55 0.34
N LEU A 327 60.51 33.06 -0.83
CA LEU A 327 60.95 34.06 -1.83
C LEU A 327 59.76 34.51 -2.71
N ASP A 328 59.86 35.74 -3.25
CA ASP A 328 59.05 36.33 -4.32
C ASP A 328 59.34 35.71 -5.73
N ASN A 329 58.45 35.86 -6.72
CA ASN A 329 58.56 36.90 -7.78
C ASN A 329 57.68 36.67 -9.05
N SER A 330 57.28 37.80 -9.67
CA SER A 330 56.98 38.11 -11.08
C SER A 330 55.52 38.14 -11.64
N THR A 331 55.11 39.36 -12.04
CA THR A 331 53.98 39.85 -12.88
C THR A 331 54.47 40.09 -14.35
N PRO A 332 53.83 40.88 -15.29
CA PRO A 332 52.50 41.53 -15.43
C PRO A 332 51.85 41.51 -16.88
N SER A 333 50.73 42.24 -17.06
CA SER A 333 50.25 42.95 -18.32
C SER A 333 49.57 42.12 -19.44
N ASP A 334 48.56 42.52 -20.25
CA ASP A 334 48.05 43.82 -20.74
C ASP A 334 46.67 43.72 -21.47
N LEU A 335 45.89 44.83 -21.43
CA LEU A 335 45.14 45.57 -22.49
C LEU A 335 43.97 45.02 -23.39
N LEU A 336 42.91 45.87 -23.43
CA LEU A 336 42.17 46.47 -24.58
C LEU A 336 40.96 45.76 -25.29
N THR A 337 39.77 46.36 -25.07
CA THR A 337 38.76 46.92 -26.03
C THR A 337 38.31 46.13 -27.28
N ASN A 338 37.00 45.93 -27.49
CA ASN A 338 36.06 46.83 -28.20
C ASN A 338 34.82 46.09 -28.80
N SER A 339 33.61 46.54 -28.42
CA SER A 339 32.44 46.88 -29.25
C SER A 339 32.17 46.17 -30.60
N GLN A 340 30.98 45.56 -30.83
CA GLN A 340 29.73 46.18 -31.38
C GLN A 340 28.70 45.16 -31.95
N HIS A 341 27.41 45.35 -31.57
CA HIS A 341 26.08 45.12 -32.21
C HIS A 341 25.88 43.99 -33.27
N THR A 342 24.76 43.24 -33.34
CA THR A 342 23.33 43.66 -33.34
C THR A 342 22.36 42.44 -33.26
N ALA A 343 21.29 42.55 -32.43
CA ALA A 343 19.88 42.06 -32.48
C ALA A 343 19.50 40.68 -33.11
N ALA A 344 18.53 39.88 -32.65
CA ALA A 344 17.34 40.09 -31.81
C ALA A 344 16.74 38.76 -31.28
N ASN A 345 16.01 38.86 -30.15
CA ASN A 345 14.81 38.11 -29.70
C ASN A 345 14.83 36.57 -29.61
N ALA A 346 14.74 36.03 -28.38
CA ALA A 346 13.49 35.45 -27.84
C ALA A 346 13.69 34.76 -26.46
N VAL A 347 12.85 35.17 -25.50
CA VAL A 347 12.27 34.44 -24.36
C VAL A 347 13.20 33.66 -23.41
N ARG A 348 13.37 34.25 -22.23
CA ARG A 348 14.01 33.73 -21.02
C ARG A 348 13.03 32.88 -20.23
N ALA A 349 13.36 31.60 -19.99
CA ALA A 349 12.83 30.83 -18.87
C ALA A 349 13.91 30.79 -17.79
N ASP A 350 13.57 31.32 -16.62
CA ASP A 350 14.43 31.50 -15.47
C ASP A 350 14.51 30.15 -14.71
N ALA A 351 15.66 29.49 -14.75
CA ALA A 351 15.99 28.38 -13.86
C ALA A 351 17.29 28.74 -13.14
N THR A 352 17.18 28.99 -11.85
CA THR A 352 18.29 29.35 -10.96
C THR A 352 19.13 28.10 -10.72
N VAL A 353 20.15 27.88 -11.57
CA VAL A 353 21.14 26.82 -11.36
C VAL A 353 22.24 27.39 -10.47
N THR A 354 22.38 26.82 -9.28
CA THR A 354 23.50 27.05 -8.37
C THR A 354 24.80 26.63 -9.07
N ALA A 355 25.81 27.51 -9.06
CA ALA A 355 27.07 27.33 -9.79
C ALA A 355 27.81 26.00 -9.51
N ASP A 356 27.50 25.33 -8.39
CA ASP A 356 28.08 24.05 -7.96
C ASP A 356 27.59 22.83 -8.78
N GLN A 357 26.43 22.91 -9.44
CA GLN A 357 25.88 21.81 -10.25
C GLN A 357 26.45 21.75 -11.68
N THR A 358 26.85 22.89 -12.24
CA THR A 358 27.39 22.99 -13.61
C THR A 358 28.73 22.26 -13.73
N ASP A 359 29.57 22.35 -12.69
CA ASP A 359 30.88 21.72 -12.68
C ASP A 359 30.78 20.19 -12.57
N THR A 360 29.79 19.66 -11.83
CA THR A 360 29.52 18.21 -11.76
C THR A 360 28.93 17.67 -13.06
N PHE A 361 28.05 18.42 -13.73
CA PHE A 361 27.42 17.99 -14.97
C PHE A 361 28.44 17.81 -16.10
N ASP A 362 29.37 18.75 -16.25
CA ASP A 362 30.41 18.68 -17.28
C ASP A 362 31.42 17.55 -17.04
N GLU A 363 31.74 17.21 -15.78
CA GLU A 363 32.63 16.10 -15.45
C GLU A 363 31.97 14.73 -15.72
N GLU A 364 30.69 14.58 -15.39
CA GLU A 364 29.96 13.35 -15.70
C GLU A 364 29.72 13.17 -17.19
N LEU A 365 29.44 14.26 -17.92
CA LEU A 365 29.35 14.24 -19.38
C LEU A 365 30.67 13.79 -20.03
N LYS A 366 31.83 14.29 -19.56
CA LYS A 366 33.13 13.82 -20.03
C LYS A 366 33.34 12.33 -19.76
N LYS A 367 32.88 11.81 -18.62
CA LYS A 367 32.99 10.40 -18.25
C LYS A 367 32.15 9.50 -19.17
N LEU A 368 30.93 9.92 -19.51
CA LEU A 368 30.06 9.21 -20.47
C LEU A 368 30.68 9.19 -21.87
N VAL A 369 31.23 10.32 -22.33
CA VAL A 369 31.93 10.40 -23.62
C VAL A 369 33.20 9.54 -23.63
N ALA A 370 33.93 9.48 -22.52
CA ALA A 370 35.11 8.61 -22.38
C ALA A 370 34.77 7.11 -22.40
N MET A 371 33.53 6.73 -22.05
CA MET A 371 33.02 5.36 -22.20
C MET A 371 32.57 5.01 -23.63
N GLY A 372 32.61 5.98 -24.55
CA GLY A 372 32.34 5.77 -25.98
C GLY A 372 30.94 6.19 -26.44
N PHE A 373 30.15 6.84 -25.58
CA PHE A 373 28.84 7.37 -25.97
C PHE A 373 28.97 8.68 -26.75
N GLU A 374 28.07 8.90 -27.71
CA GLU A 374 28.04 10.15 -28.48
C GLU A 374 27.69 11.32 -27.55
N ARG A 375 28.43 12.44 -27.64
CA ARG A 375 28.30 13.59 -26.72
C ARG A 375 26.87 14.14 -26.65
N THR A 376 26.20 14.23 -27.79
CA THR A 376 24.80 14.70 -27.90
C THR A 376 23.83 13.77 -27.19
N GLN A 377 24.01 12.45 -27.31
CA GLN A 377 23.18 11.45 -26.64
C GLN A 377 23.45 11.43 -25.13
N ALA A 378 24.72 11.53 -24.73
CA ALA A 378 25.12 11.57 -23.32
C ALA A 378 24.56 12.82 -22.60
N GLU A 379 24.54 13.98 -23.26
CA GLU A 379 23.98 15.21 -22.70
C GLU A 379 22.46 15.10 -22.48
N VAL A 380 21.74 14.54 -23.46
CA VAL A 380 20.28 14.32 -23.36
C VAL A 380 19.96 13.27 -22.29
N ALA A 381 20.73 12.19 -22.21
CA ALA A 381 20.52 11.14 -21.21
C ALA A 381 20.83 11.64 -19.80
N LEU A 382 21.88 12.44 -19.62
CA LEU A 382 22.25 13.02 -18.32
C LEU A 382 21.24 14.09 -17.86
N ALA A 383 20.71 14.88 -18.79
CA ALA A 383 19.61 15.81 -18.51
C ALA A 383 18.30 15.09 -18.17
N ALA A 384 17.99 13.97 -18.83
CA ALA A 384 16.83 13.15 -18.52
C ALA A 384 16.97 12.39 -17.18
N ALA A 385 18.21 12.14 -16.76
CA ALA A 385 18.56 11.48 -15.50
C ALA A 385 18.74 12.46 -14.32
N ASP A 386 18.42 13.75 -14.47
CA ASP A 386 18.59 14.79 -13.45
C ASP A 386 20.03 14.85 -12.87
N GLY A 387 21.03 14.55 -13.70
CA GLY A 387 22.43 14.50 -13.30
C GLY A 387 22.88 13.23 -12.57
N ASP A 388 22.14 12.12 -12.65
CA ASP A 388 22.62 10.81 -12.17
C ASP A 388 23.31 10.02 -13.31
N PRO A 389 24.62 9.72 -13.21
CA PRO A 389 25.36 9.07 -14.29
C PRO A 389 24.99 7.59 -14.46
N ASN A 390 24.48 6.91 -13.43
CA ASN A 390 24.11 5.49 -13.55
C ASN A 390 22.81 5.33 -14.34
N VAL A 391 21.85 6.21 -14.08
CA VAL A 391 20.57 6.26 -14.80
C VAL A 391 20.80 6.70 -16.26
N ALA A 392 21.72 7.66 -16.49
CA ALA A 392 22.10 8.07 -17.84
C ALA A 392 22.69 6.91 -18.66
N ILE A 393 23.51 6.03 -18.05
CA ILE A 393 24.05 4.83 -18.73
C ILE A 393 22.94 3.84 -19.09
N GLU A 394 21.97 3.62 -18.20
CA GLU A 394 20.84 2.73 -18.46
C GLU A 394 19.99 3.23 -19.65
N ILE A 395 19.75 4.55 -19.72
CA ILE A 395 19.07 5.18 -20.86
C ILE A 395 19.87 4.98 -22.14
N LEU A 396 21.19 5.22 -22.12
CA LEU A 396 22.05 5.08 -23.30
C LEU A 396 22.17 3.63 -23.79
N MET A 397 22.23 2.66 -22.87
CA MET A 397 22.25 1.24 -23.21
C MET A 397 20.93 0.77 -23.82
N SER A 398 19.79 1.31 -23.35
CA SER A 398 18.47 0.96 -23.90
C SER A 398 18.21 1.47 -25.33
N GLN A 399 19.03 2.40 -25.82
CA GLN A 399 18.93 2.96 -27.17
C GLN A 399 19.89 2.31 -28.19
N GLN A 400 20.76 1.39 -27.75
CA GLN A 400 21.70 0.66 -28.60
C GLN A 400 21.22 -0.74 -29.03
N ASP A 401 20.09 -1.21 -28.48
CA ASP A 401 19.34 -2.39 -28.95
C ASP A 401 18.26 -1.98 -29.96
#